data_AF-A0A954GS43-F1
#
_entry.id   AF-A0A954GS43-F1
#
_cell.length_a   1.000
_cell.length_b   1.000
_cell.length_c   1.000
_cell.angle_alpha   90.00
_cell.angle_beta   90.00
_cell.angle_gamma   90.00
#
_symmetry.space_group_name_H-M   'P 1'
#
loop_
_entity.id
_entity.type
_entity.pdbx_description
1 polymer ?
#
loop_
_entity_poly.entity_id
_entity_poly.type
_entity_poly.pdbx_seq_one_letter_code
_entity_poly.pdbx_strand_id
1 'polypeptide(L)'
;PASRPLVEDGPDCRPVKEQLADILHALAGFFADVSKRMSVLRLGGVDPAELMRHFEEPPPVVDIRVLAGWFARAYDRGLIRKVDFEAAAMQVLTSMHGPVMLTDMLGEHPTGHSTDEYVNFLADVLLHGLAPHESLGPNLSFTNLK
;
A
#
# COMPACT_ATOMS: atom_id res chain seq x y z
N PRO A 1 14.37 -2.74 1.00
CA PRO A 1 13.90 -2.45 -0.37
C PRO A 1 13.87 -0.93 -0.59
N ALA A 2 13.82 -0.44 -1.84
CA ALA A 2 13.79 1.00 -2.14
C ALA A 2 12.58 1.74 -1.52
N SER A 3 11.52 1.01 -1.17
CA SER A 3 10.35 1.52 -0.43
C SER A 3 10.65 1.83 1.05
N ARG A 4 11.68 1.22 1.63
CA ARG A 4 11.90 1.23 3.07
C ARG A 4 12.20 2.64 3.63
N PRO A 5 13.08 3.47 3.04
CA PRO A 5 13.27 4.85 3.49
C PRO A 5 11.99 5.69 3.39
N LEU A 6 11.25 5.57 2.27
CA LEU A 6 10.00 6.33 2.04
C LEU A 6 8.94 6.07 3.12
N VAL A 7 8.89 4.85 3.64
CA VAL A 7 7.90 4.45 4.63
C VAL A 7 8.41 4.68 6.06
N GLU A 8 9.69 4.42 6.35
CA GLU A 8 10.28 4.61 7.68
C GLU A 8 10.41 6.09 8.07
N ASP A 9 10.79 6.97 7.14
CA ASP A 9 10.90 8.42 7.40
C ASP A 9 9.53 9.07 7.66
N GLY A 10 8.46 8.40 7.25
CA GLY A 10 7.10 8.91 7.38
C GLY A 10 6.73 9.90 6.29
N PRO A 11 5.55 10.51 6.39
CA PRO A 11 5.10 11.47 5.40
C PRO A 11 5.97 12.74 5.42
N ASP A 12 6.15 13.38 4.27
CA ASP A 12 6.87 14.64 4.07
C ASP A 12 5.92 15.83 3.79
N CYS A 13 6.41 16.95 3.26
CA CYS A 13 5.62 18.16 2.98
C CYS A 13 4.88 18.16 1.63
N ARG A 14 5.14 17.18 0.75
CA ARG A 14 4.50 17.07 -0.56
C ARG A 14 3.03 16.64 -0.42
N PRO A 15 2.19 16.80 -1.47
CA PRO A 15 0.83 16.26 -1.46
C PRO A 15 0.80 14.75 -1.17
N VAL A 16 -0.15 14.31 -0.32
CA VAL A 16 -0.28 12.90 0.12
C VAL A 16 -0.39 11.94 -1.06
N LYS A 17 -1.08 12.36 -2.13
CA LYS A 17 -1.20 11.60 -3.37
C LYS A 17 0.16 11.27 -4.00
N GLU A 18 1.06 12.25 -4.04
CA GLU A 18 2.40 12.09 -4.61
C GLU A 18 3.23 11.12 -3.75
N GLN A 19 3.16 11.26 -2.42
CA GLN A 19 3.85 10.36 -1.50
C GLN A 19 3.34 8.92 -1.61
N LEU A 20 2.02 8.74 -1.70
CA LEU A 20 1.42 7.42 -1.92
C LEU A 20 1.84 6.83 -3.27
N ALA A 21 1.87 7.63 -4.34
CA ALA A 21 2.32 7.19 -5.64
C ALA A 21 3.79 6.74 -5.62
N ASP A 22 4.67 7.45 -4.92
CA ASP A 22 6.07 7.05 -4.77
C ASP A 22 6.22 5.71 -4.02
N ILE A 23 5.47 5.54 -2.93
CA ILE A 23 5.44 4.27 -2.17
C ILE A 23 4.97 3.12 -3.07
N LEU A 24 3.88 3.33 -3.83
CA LEU A 24 3.33 2.33 -4.74
C LEU A 24 4.29 1.97 -5.87
N HIS A 25 5.00 2.94 -6.47
CA HIS A 25 6.05 2.66 -7.46
C HIS A 25 7.19 1.83 -6.86
N ALA A 26 7.65 2.20 -5.66
CA ALA A 26 8.69 1.46 -4.98
C ALA A 26 8.26 0.02 -4.65
N LEU A 27 6.98 -0.17 -4.29
CA LEU A 27 6.39 -1.49 -4.08
C LEU A 27 6.25 -2.29 -5.38
N ALA A 28 5.87 -1.65 -6.50
CA ALA A 28 5.81 -2.31 -7.81
C ALA A 28 7.16 -2.94 -8.17
N GLY A 29 8.24 -2.16 -8.06
CA GLY A 29 9.60 -2.65 -8.31
C GLY A 29 10.04 -3.74 -7.34
N PHE A 30 9.71 -3.58 -6.05
CA PHE A 30 9.98 -4.59 -5.04
C PHE A 30 9.28 -5.92 -5.34
N PHE A 31 7.98 -5.91 -5.62
CA PHE A 31 7.24 -7.14 -5.89
C PHE A 31 7.66 -7.79 -7.21
N ALA A 32 8.08 -7.01 -8.20
CA ALA A 32 8.64 -7.58 -9.44
C ALA A 32 9.94 -8.36 -9.18
N ASP A 33 10.81 -7.86 -8.29
CA ASP A 33 12.01 -8.58 -7.88
C ASP A 33 11.69 -9.80 -6.99
N VAL A 34 10.79 -9.64 -6.02
CA VAL A 34 10.35 -10.73 -5.14
C VAL A 34 9.72 -11.87 -5.94
N SER A 35 8.82 -11.58 -6.87
CA SER A 35 8.17 -12.60 -7.70
C SER A 35 9.20 -13.48 -8.43
N LYS A 36 10.22 -12.85 -9.05
CA LYS A 36 11.30 -13.55 -9.73
C LYS A 36 12.10 -14.46 -8.78
N ARG A 37 12.49 -13.93 -7.61
CA ARG A 37 13.26 -14.70 -6.62
C ARG A 37 12.46 -15.87 -6.06
N MET A 38 11.19 -15.66 -5.75
CA MET A 38 10.30 -16.70 -5.23
C MET A 38 10.06 -17.80 -6.27
N SER A 39 9.95 -17.46 -7.56
CA SER A 39 9.87 -18.45 -8.64
C SER A 39 11.11 -19.33 -8.71
N VAL A 40 12.32 -18.75 -8.59
CA VAL A 40 13.58 -19.52 -8.54
C VAL A 40 13.63 -20.43 -7.32
N LEU A 41 13.29 -19.92 -6.13
CA LEU A 41 13.27 -20.70 -4.90
C LEU A 41 12.28 -21.87 -4.98
N ARG A 42 11.10 -21.64 -5.54
CA ARG A 42 10.08 -22.68 -5.74
C ARG A 42 10.56 -23.78 -6.68
N LEU A 43 11.24 -23.43 -7.78
CA LEU A 43 11.85 -24.42 -8.68
C LEU A 43 12.96 -25.24 -7.99
N GLY A 44 13.65 -24.64 -7.02
CA GLY A 44 14.62 -25.31 -6.15
C GLY A 44 14.01 -26.15 -5.04
N GLY A 45 12.67 -26.23 -4.94
CA GLY A 45 11.98 -27.01 -3.91
C GLY A 45 11.92 -26.36 -2.53
N VAL A 46 12.20 -25.05 -2.42
CA VAL A 46 12.12 -24.33 -1.15
C VAL A 46 10.66 -24.02 -0.82
N ASP A 47 10.21 -24.47 0.36
CA ASP A 47 8.89 -24.11 0.91
C ASP A 47 8.91 -22.67 1.46
N PRO A 48 8.04 -21.75 0.97
CA PRO A 48 7.95 -20.40 1.52
C PRO A 48 7.66 -20.38 3.02
N ALA A 49 6.86 -21.31 3.56
CA ALA A 49 6.57 -21.33 4.99
C ALA A 49 7.80 -21.71 5.81
N GLU A 50 8.65 -22.59 5.30
CA GLU A 50 9.94 -22.91 5.90
C GLU A 50 10.91 -21.73 5.84
N LEU A 51 11.01 -21.07 4.68
CA LEU A 51 11.83 -19.88 4.52
C LEU A 51 11.50 -18.80 5.57
N MET A 52 10.20 -18.55 5.80
CA MET A 52 9.76 -17.52 6.75
C MET A 52 10.11 -17.85 8.21
N ARG A 53 10.26 -19.14 8.57
CA ARG A 53 10.66 -19.56 9.92
C ARG A 53 12.12 -19.20 10.27
N HIS A 54 12.94 -18.85 9.29
CA HIS A 54 14.33 -18.43 9.52
C HIS A 54 14.47 -16.97 9.98
N PHE A 55 13.38 -16.21 10.01
CA PHE A 55 13.38 -14.83 10.48
C PHE A 55 12.77 -14.77 11.89
N GLU A 56 13.37 -13.97 12.78
CA GLU A 56 12.78 -13.65 14.09
C GLU A 56 11.37 -13.07 13.93
N GLU A 57 11.20 -12.23 12.91
CA GLU A 57 9.91 -11.77 12.45
C GLU A 57 9.82 -11.91 10.93
N PRO A 58 8.75 -12.56 10.39
CA PRO A 58 8.62 -12.73 8.96
C PRO A 58 8.61 -11.38 8.21
N PRO A 59 9.38 -11.22 7.12
CA PRO A 59 9.46 -9.97 6.37
C PRO A 59 8.10 -9.36 5.98
N PRO A 60 7.08 -10.13 5.54
CA PRO A 60 5.77 -9.55 5.24
C PRO A 60 5.09 -8.88 6.45
N VAL A 61 5.32 -9.39 7.66
CA VAL A 61 4.77 -8.81 8.90
C VAL A 61 5.47 -7.49 9.20
N VAL A 62 6.79 -7.43 9.00
CA VAL A 62 7.57 -6.19 9.12
C VAL A 62 7.05 -5.14 8.13
N ASP A 63 6.83 -5.51 6.87
CA ASP A 63 6.36 -4.60 5.83
C ASP A 63 4.98 -4.01 6.17
N ILE A 64 4.03 -4.83 6.67
CA ILE A 64 2.73 -4.37 7.14
C ILE A 64 2.89 -3.36 8.27
N ARG A 65 3.67 -3.68 9.31
CA ARG A 65 3.85 -2.80 10.47
C ARG A 65 4.47 -1.46 10.07
N VAL A 66 5.50 -1.49 9.24
CA VAL A 66 6.21 -0.27 8.81
C VAL A 66 5.26 0.65 8.04
N LEU A 67 4.46 0.09 7.12
CA LEU A 67 3.48 0.84 6.35
C LEU A 67 2.28 1.33 7.19
N ALA A 68 1.80 0.53 8.13
CA ALA A 68 0.81 0.96 9.10
C ALA A 68 1.32 2.15 9.94
N GLY A 69 2.60 2.14 10.31
CA GLY A 69 3.26 3.26 10.98
C GLY A 69 3.28 4.54 10.14
N TRP A 70 3.46 4.43 8.82
CA TRP A 70 3.37 5.59 7.93
C TRP A 70 1.95 6.18 7.92
N PHE A 71 0.91 5.34 7.84
CA PHE A 71 -0.48 5.79 7.91
C PHE A 71 -0.82 6.44 9.25
N ALA A 72 -0.34 5.88 10.36
CA ALA A 72 -0.51 6.48 11.68
C ALA A 72 0.08 7.90 11.72
N ARG A 73 1.31 8.08 11.24
CA ARG A 73 1.95 9.40 11.16
C ARG A 73 1.23 10.36 10.21
N ALA A 74 0.67 9.87 9.10
CA ALA A 74 -0.14 10.68 8.19
C ALA A 74 -1.43 11.16 8.86
N TYR A 75 -2.09 10.29 9.63
CA TYR A 75 -3.26 10.66 10.42
C TYR A 75 -2.92 11.71 11.49
N ASP A 76 -1.83 11.53 12.24
CA ASP A 76 -1.41 12.48 13.28
C ASP A 76 -1.13 13.88 12.72
N ARG A 77 -0.75 13.97 11.45
CA ARG A 77 -0.54 15.23 10.72
C ARG A 77 -1.80 15.79 10.05
N GLY A 78 -2.95 15.13 10.21
CA GLY A 78 -4.22 15.53 9.58
C GLY A 78 -4.26 15.33 8.06
N LEU A 79 -3.35 14.52 7.51
CA LEU A 79 -3.24 14.29 6.06
C LEU A 79 -4.29 13.29 5.54
N ILE A 80 -4.77 12.41 6.41
CA ILE A 80 -5.78 11.39 6.13
C ILE A 80 -6.75 11.28 7.31
N ARG A 81 -7.92 10.68 7.08
CA ARG A 81 -8.85 10.31 8.17
C ARG A 81 -8.32 9.11 8.96
N LYS A 82 -8.89 8.90 10.16
CA LYS A 82 -8.66 7.67 10.93
C LYS A 82 -9.26 6.47 10.20
N VAL A 83 -8.45 5.43 10.03
CA VAL A 83 -8.82 4.11 9.52
C VAL A 83 -8.14 3.03 10.37
N ASP A 84 -8.42 1.77 10.08
CA ASP A 84 -7.56 0.68 10.50
C ASP A 84 -6.28 0.69 9.65
N PHE A 85 -5.16 1.09 10.25
CA PHE A 85 -3.90 1.31 9.54
C PHE A 85 -3.25 0.00 9.09
N GLU A 86 -3.49 -1.11 9.79
CA GLU A 86 -2.98 -2.43 9.41
C GLU A 86 -3.75 -2.95 8.20
N ALA A 87 -5.08 -2.78 8.21
CA ALA A 87 -5.91 -3.10 7.05
C ALA A 87 -5.54 -2.25 5.83
N ALA A 88 -5.31 -0.95 6.01
CA ALA A 88 -4.87 -0.06 4.92
C ALA A 88 -3.50 -0.46 4.36
N ALA A 89 -2.55 -0.82 5.23
CA ALA A 89 -1.23 -1.33 4.83
C ALA A 89 -1.35 -2.64 4.05
N MET A 90 -2.16 -3.58 4.54
CA MET A 90 -2.41 -4.85 3.86
C MET A 90 -3.05 -4.64 2.48
N GLN A 91 -3.99 -3.72 2.37
CA GLN A 91 -4.61 -3.36 1.09
C GLN A 91 -3.56 -2.84 0.11
N VAL A 92 -2.71 -1.89 0.52
CA VAL A 92 -1.66 -1.35 -0.36
C VAL A 92 -0.69 -2.44 -0.84
N LEU A 93 -0.22 -3.31 0.06
CA LEU A 93 0.71 -4.39 -0.30
C LEU A 93 0.06 -5.37 -1.29
N THR A 94 -1.18 -5.78 -1.03
CA THR A 94 -1.88 -6.77 -1.87
C THR A 94 -2.33 -6.19 -3.22
N SER A 95 -2.72 -4.91 -3.26
CA SER A 95 -3.05 -4.20 -4.49
C SER A 95 -1.86 -4.05 -5.44
N MET A 96 -0.63 -4.08 -4.93
CA MET A 96 0.58 -4.08 -5.78
C MET A 96 1.05 -5.49 -6.15
N HIS A 97 0.93 -6.44 -5.24
CA HIS A 97 1.38 -7.82 -5.47
C HIS A 97 0.58 -8.51 -6.59
N GLY A 98 -0.75 -8.42 -6.57
CA GLY A 98 -1.62 -9.11 -7.53
C GLY A 98 -1.35 -8.75 -8.99
N PRO A 99 -1.35 -7.46 -9.37
CA PRO A 99 -1.08 -7.04 -10.74
C PRO A 99 0.32 -7.40 -11.25
N VAL A 100 1.35 -7.31 -10.39
CA VAL A 100 2.72 -7.73 -10.75
C VAL A 100 2.78 -9.21 -11.08
N MET A 101 2.19 -10.06 -10.22
CA MET A 101 2.12 -11.51 -10.46
C MET A 101 1.36 -11.83 -11.75
N LEU A 102 0.21 -11.18 -11.99
CA LEU A 102 -0.58 -11.39 -13.20
C LEU A 102 0.14 -10.90 -14.45
N THR A 103 0.88 -9.79 -14.38
CA THR A 103 1.68 -9.29 -15.50
C THR A 103 2.77 -10.27 -15.88
N ASP A 104 3.45 -10.88 -14.90
CA ASP A 104 4.45 -11.93 -15.14
C ASP A 104 3.83 -13.18 -15.80
N MET A 105 2.62 -13.56 -15.38
CA MET A 105 1.90 -14.72 -15.94
C MET A 105 1.32 -14.47 -17.34
N LEU A 106 0.80 -13.28 -17.60
CA LEU A 106 0.05 -12.94 -18.82
C LEU A 106 0.93 -12.29 -19.90
N GLY A 107 2.11 -11.77 -19.52
CA GLY A 107 2.99 -10.99 -20.40
C GLY A 107 2.57 -9.52 -20.57
N GLU A 108 1.39 -9.15 -20.07
CA GLU A 108 0.85 -7.80 -20.08
C GLU A 108 0.05 -7.51 -18.80
N HIS A 109 -0.10 -6.22 -18.45
CA HIS A 109 -0.84 -5.84 -17.25
C HIS A 109 -2.32 -6.18 -17.40
N PRO A 110 -2.99 -6.79 -16.40
CA PRO A 110 -4.35 -7.32 -16.55
C PRO A 110 -5.43 -6.26 -16.82
N THR A 111 -5.12 -4.97 -16.63
CA THR A 111 -6.02 -3.84 -16.93
C THR A 111 -5.66 -3.12 -18.23
N GLY A 112 -4.63 -3.55 -18.95
CA GLY A 112 -4.11 -2.87 -20.15
C GLY A 112 -3.35 -1.56 -19.89
N HIS A 113 -3.18 -1.17 -18.61
CA HIS A 113 -2.42 0.02 -18.23
C HIS A 113 -0.93 -0.26 -18.12
N SER A 114 -0.10 0.75 -18.33
CA SER A 114 1.29 0.73 -17.85
C SER A 114 1.34 0.72 -16.31
N THR A 115 2.48 0.32 -15.74
CA THR A 115 2.70 0.38 -14.28
C THR A 115 2.47 1.78 -13.72
N ASP A 116 2.98 2.81 -14.40
CA ASP A 116 2.89 4.20 -13.96
C ASP A 116 1.45 4.71 -13.97
N GLU A 117 0.67 4.37 -15.00
CA GLU A 117 -0.76 4.67 -15.06
C GLU A 117 -1.52 3.96 -13.93
N TYR A 118 -1.27 2.65 -13.75
CA TYR A 118 -1.93 1.88 -12.70
C TYR A 118 -1.64 2.46 -11.30
N VAL A 119 -0.39 2.79 -11.01
CA VAL A 119 -0.02 3.39 -9.71
C VAL A 119 -0.71 4.72 -9.49
N ASN A 120 -0.75 5.59 -10.49
CA ASN A 120 -1.41 6.89 -10.38
C ASN A 120 -2.92 6.76 -10.15
N PHE A 121 -3.58 5.84 -10.86
CA PHE A 121 -5.00 5.55 -10.63
C PHE A 121 -5.26 4.93 -9.27
N LEU A 122 -4.43 3.98 -8.84
CA LEU A 122 -4.58 3.34 -7.54
C LEU A 122 -4.35 4.33 -6.39
N ALA A 123 -3.36 5.22 -6.48
CA ALA A 123 -3.13 6.28 -5.52
C ALA A 123 -4.36 7.18 -5.37
N ASP A 124 -5.02 7.52 -6.48
CA ASP A 124 -6.24 8.31 -6.50
C ASP A 124 -7.42 7.58 -5.82
N VAL A 125 -7.63 6.31 -6.16
CA VAL A 125 -8.68 5.47 -5.56
C VAL A 125 -8.48 5.30 -4.05
N LEU A 126 -7.24 5.02 -3.63
CA LEU A 126 -6.90 4.90 -2.22
C LEU A 126 -7.14 6.22 -1.49
N LEU A 127 -6.75 7.35 -2.09
CA LEU A 127 -6.92 8.65 -1.46
C LEU A 127 -8.40 9.04 -1.31
N HIS A 128 -9.28 8.65 -2.24
CA HIS A 128 -10.72 8.82 -2.04
C HIS A 128 -11.23 8.09 -0.78
N GLY A 129 -10.68 6.92 -0.49
CA GLY A 129 -10.98 6.16 0.73
C GLY A 129 -10.33 6.72 2.00
N LEU A 130 -9.24 7.48 1.88
CA LEU A 130 -8.42 7.98 2.99
C LEU A 130 -8.58 9.48 3.26
N ALA A 131 -9.19 10.23 2.35
CA ALA A 131 -9.36 11.66 2.47
C ALA A 131 -10.06 12.01 3.79
N PRO A 132 -9.65 13.08 4.49
CA PRO A 132 -10.40 13.61 5.62
C PRO A 132 -11.86 13.81 5.22
N HIS A 133 -12.80 13.27 6.01
CA HIS A 133 -14.19 13.65 5.83
C HIS A 133 -14.29 15.15 6.13
N GLU A 134 -14.86 15.92 5.20
CA GLU A 134 -15.35 17.25 5.56
C GLU A 134 -16.27 17.05 6.76
N SER A 135 -15.91 17.61 7.91
CA SER A 135 -16.83 17.65 9.03
C SER A 135 -18.08 18.38 8.52
N LEU A 136 -19.20 17.68 8.37
CA LEU A 136 -20.49 18.33 8.31
C LEU A 136 -20.54 19.25 9.53
N GLY A 137 -20.47 20.56 9.28
CA GLY A 137 -20.46 21.56 10.34
C GLY A 137 -21.67 21.37 11.27
N PRO A 138 -21.61 21.86 12.52
CA PRO A 138 -22.67 21.69 13.49
C PRO A 138 -23.88 22.55 13.10
N ASN A 139 -24.71 22.11 12.15
CA ASN A 139 -25.92 22.84 11.77
C ASN A 139 -26.97 22.01 11.02
N LEU A 140 -27.21 20.77 11.43
CA LEU A 140 -28.49 20.10 11.14
C LEU A 140 -29.05 19.52 12.44
N SER A 141 -29.49 20.42 13.32
CA SER A 141 -30.47 20.06 14.34
C SER A 141 -31.77 19.71 13.62
N PHE A 142 -32.13 18.43 13.62
CA PHE A 142 -33.46 17.96 13.26
C PHE A 142 -34.45 18.39 14.36
N THR A 143 -34.73 19.69 14.43
CA THR A 143 -35.85 20.21 15.21
C THR A 143 -36.62 21.14 14.29
N ASN A 144 -37.56 20.57 13.53
CA ASN A 144 -38.82 21.18 13.10
C ASN A 144 -39.48 20.32 12.02
N LEU A 145 -40.14 19.25 12.45
CA LEU A 145 -41.38 18.82 11.82
C LEU A 145 -42.44 18.90 12.92
N LYS A 146 -43.20 19.99 12.87
CA LYS A 146 -44.51 20.10 13.53
C LYS A 146 -45.53 19.33 12.70
#